data_AF-A0A8J2PME9-F1
#
_entry.id   AF-A0A8J2PME9-F1
#
_cell.length_a   1.000
_cell.length_b   1.000
_cell.length_c   1.000
_cell.angle_alpha   90.00
_cell.angle_beta   90.00
_cell.angle_gamma   90.00
#
_symmetry.space_group_name_H-M   'P 1'
#
loop_
_entity.id
_entity.type
_entity.pdbx_description
1 polymer ?
#
loop_
_entity_poly.entity_id
_entity_poly.type
_entity_poly.pdbx_seq_one_letter_code
_entity_poly.pdbx_strand_id
1 'polypeptide(L)' 'EDASKYGCDCRGFKCSTGHCIPKSKLCDRFLDCWPNGEDEIGCPCDTPDVFQCGAFGPCILSVY' A
#
# COMPACT_ATOMS: atom_id res chain seq x y z
N GLU A 1 27.88 -12.52 -2.58
CA GLU A 1 26.60 -13.06 -3.11
C GLU A 1 25.60 -11.89 -3.18
N ASP A 2 25.68 -11.03 -4.19
CA ASP A 2 24.96 -11.04 -5.49
C ASP A 2 23.42 -10.89 -5.42
N ALA A 3 22.93 -9.68 -5.76
CA ALA A 3 21.59 -9.41 -6.31
C ALA A 3 21.43 -7.91 -6.63
N SER A 4 22.11 -7.38 -7.66
CA SER A 4 21.82 -6.01 -8.13
C SER A 4 22.30 -5.74 -9.55
N LYS A 5 21.63 -6.34 -10.55
CA LYS A 5 21.88 -6.02 -11.95
C LYS A 5 20.61 -6.13 -12.79
N TYR A 6 19.89 -5.02 -12.88
CA TYR A 6 18.94 -4.65 -13.94
C TYR A 6 17.91 -5.69 -14.39
N GLY A 7 16.71 -5.60 -13.81
CA GLY A 7 15.45 -6.10 -14.36
C GLY A 7 14.60 -6.88 -13.35
N CYS A 8 13.38 -6.43 -13.08
CA CYS A 8 12.32 -7.19 -12.39
C CYS A 8 12.33 -7.36 -10.85
N ASP A 9 13.06 -6.58 -10.06
CA ASP A 9 13.00 -6.74 -8.58
C ASP A 9 12.12 -5.68 -7.91
N CYS A 10 10.83 -5.68 -8.25
CA CYS A 10 9.84 -5.04 -7.38
C CYS A 10 9.70 -5.86 -6.11
N ARG A 11 10.61 -5.64 -5.14
CA ARG A 11 10.53 -6.29 -3.82
C ARG A 11 9.25 -5.96 -3.06
N GLY A 12 8.52 -4.94 -3.51
CA GLY A 12 7.24 -4.53 -2.95
C GLY A 12 6.08 -4.66 -3.89
N PHE A 13 5.34 -3.57 -4.00
CA PHE A 13 4.10 -3.52 -4.76
C PHE A 13 4.35 -2.79 -6.08
N LYS A 14 3.87 -3.39 -7.17
CA LYS A 14 3.97 -2.81 -8.49
C LYS A 14 2.63 -2.16 -8.82
N CYS A 15 2.68 -0.85 -8.93
CA CYS A 15 1.60 -0.03 -9.42
C CYS A 15 1.11 -0.50 -10.80
N SER A 16 -0.18 -0.32 -11.07
CA SER A 16 -0.79 -0.48 -12.38
C SER A 16 -0.19 0.46 -13.43
N THR A 17 0.38 1.60 -13.02
CA THR A 17 1.17 2.48 -13.90
C THR A 17 2.55 1.93 -14.25
N GLY A 18 2.97 0.84 -13.59
CA GLY A 18 4.30 0.25 -13.70
C GLY A 18 5.32 0.82 -12.72
N HIS A 19 4.95 1.83 -11.92
CA HIS A 19 5.76 2.31 -10.80
C HIS A 19 5.91 1.21 -9.75
N CYS A 20 7.00 1.25 -9.00
CA CYS A 20 7.38 0.17 -8.12
C CYS A 20 7.75 0.74 -6.77
N ILE A 21 6.98 0.36 -5.76
CA ILE A 21 7.16 0.85 -4.40
C ILE A 21 7.60 -0.32 -3.50
N PRO A 22 8.39 -0.06 -2.44
CA PRO A 22 8.77 -1.11 -1.49
C PRO A 22 7.57 -1.53 -0.63
N LYS A 23 7.58 -2.74 -0.04
CA LYS A 23 6.48 -3.22 0.82
C LYS A 23 6.22 -2.32 2.02
N SER A 24 7.24 -1.63 2.51
CA SER A 24 7.12 -0.65 3.58
C SER A 24 6.30 0.58 3.20
N LYS A 25 6.03 0.77 1.91
CA LYS A 25 5.19 1.84 1.36
C LYS A 25 3.80 1.39 0.99
N LEU A 26 3.50 0.09 1.12
CA LEU A 26 2.12 -0.37 1.01
C LEU A 26 1.42 -0.07 2.33
N CYS A 27 0.28 0.61 2.29
CA CYS A 27 -0.50 0.97 3.49
C CYS A 27 0.27 1.88 4.48
N ASP A 28 1.15 2.74 3.95
CA ASP A 28 1.93 3.76 4.67
C ASP A 28 1.13 5.04 4.97
N ARG A 29 -0.11 5.13 4.47
CA ARG A 29 -0.95 6.34 4.47
C ARG A 29 -0.42 7.43 3.55
N PHE A 30 0.47 7.07 2.64
CA PHE A 30 0.96 7.94 1.58
C PHE A 30 0.61 7.36 0.23
N LEU A 31 0.14 8.20 -0.69
CA LEU A 31 -0.14 7.79 -2.06
C LEU A 31 1.20 7.73 -2.82
N ASP A 32 1.99 6.69 -2.62
CA ASP A 32 3.23 6.47 -3.37
C ASP A 32 2.92 5.98 -4.80
N CYS A 33 1.75 5.40 -5.00
CA CYS A 33 1.30 4.96 -6.30
C CYS A 33 0.43 5.98 -7.04
N TRP A 34 1.06 6.91 -7.76
CA TRP A 34 0.34 7.93 -8.53
C TRP A 34 -0.38 7.38 -9.78
N PRO A 35 -1.57 7.90 -10.17
CA PRO A 35 -2.39 8.94 -9.52
C PRO A 35 -3.43 8.40 -8.53
N ASN A 36 -3.70 7.10 -8.52
CA ASN A 36 -4.86 6.53 -7.84
C ASN A 36 -4.58 6.08 -6.40
N GLY A 37 -3.30 6.01 -5.99
CA GLY A 37 -2.90 5.55 -4.67
C GLY A 37 -3.29 4.11 -4.38
N GLU A 38 -3.19 3.23 -5.37
CA GLU A 38 -3.57 1.80 -5.25
C GLU A 38 -2.81 1.05 -4.14
N ASP A 39 -1.66 1.57 -3.72
CA ASP A 39 -0.90 1.10 -2.57
C ASP A 39 -1.58 1.36 -1.22
N GLU A 40 -2.56 2.26 -1.21
CA GLU A 40 -3.39 2.63 -0.05
C GLU A 40 -4.85 2.13 -0.19
N ILE A 41 -5.18 1.41 -1.29
CA ILE A 41 -6.53 0.88 -1.53
C ILE A 41 -6.62 -0.55 -1.00
N GLY A 42 -7.68 -0.84 -0.23
CA GLY A 42 -7.93 -2.20 0.28
C GLY A 42 -6.96 -2.65 1.36
N CYS A 43 -6.27 -1.71 2.00
CA CYS A 43 -5.39 -1.98 3.13
C CYS A 43 -6.20 -2.53 4.31
N PRO A 44 -5.78 -3.68 4.89
CA PRO A 44 -6.39 -4.17 6.12
C PRO A 44 -6.18 -3.16 7.24
N CYS A 45 -7.24 -2.83 7.96
CA CYS A 45 -7.12 -2.06 9.19
C CYS A 45 -6.59 -3.01 10.30
N ASP A 46 -5.30 -3.38 10.24
CA ASP A 46 -4.65 -4.37 11.12
C ASP A 46 -4.42 -3.87 12.56
N THR A 47 -4.91 -2.68 12.90
CA THR A 47 -4.84 -2.15 14.25
C THR A 47 -6.14 -2.44 15.00
N PRO A 48 -6.07 -2.94 16.25
CA PRO A 48 -7.25 -3.37 17.01
C PRO A 48 -8.26 -2.25 17.29
N ASP A 49 -7.87 -0.99 17.10
CA ASP A 49 -8.69 0.19 17.33
C ASP A 49 -9.27 0.82 16.04
N VAL A 50 -9.16 0.17 14.89
CA VAL A 50 -9.54 0.79 13.59
C VAL A 50 -10.44 -0.14 12.79
N PHE A 51 -11.50 0.42 12.21
CA PHE A 51 -12.42 -0.28 11.33
C PHE A 51 -12.50 0.40 9.95
N GLN A 52 -12.81 -0.39 8.93
CA GLN A 52 -13.01 0.10 7.57
C GLN A 52 -14.47 0.54 7.39
N CYS A 53 -14.70 1.80 6.98
CA CYS A 53 -16.06 2.30 6.75
C CYS A 53 -16.67 1.73 5.45
N GLY A 54 -17.16 0.48 5.51
CA GLY A 54 -17.61 -0.27 4.33
C GLY A 54 -16.48 -0.98 3.58
N ALA A 55 -16.80 -1.67 2.47
CA ALA A 55 -15.86 -2.55 1.77
C ALA A 55 -14.69 -1.83 1.07
N PHE A 56 -14.80 -0.52 0.83
CA PHE A 56 -13.77 0.32 0.19
C PHE A 56 -13.54 1.63 0.94
N GLY A 57 -14.01 1.72 2.18
CA GLY A 57 -13.89 2.96 2.94
C GLY A 57 -12.50 3.18 3.53
N PRO A 58 -12.23 4.40 4.01
CA PRO A 58 -11.04 4.67 4.80
C PRO A 58 -11.09 3.91 6.14
N CYS A 59 -9.91 3.59 6.66
CA CYS A 59 -9.71 3.07 8.00
C CYS A 59 -9.89 4.21 9.02
N ILE A 60 -10.92 4.11 9.88
CA ILE A 60 -11.25 5.09 10.92
C ILE A 60 -11.17 4.45 12.30
N LEU A 61 -10.85 5.23 13.33
CA LEU A 61 -10.79 4.74 14.71
C LEU A 61 -12.18 4.29 15.16
N SER A 62 -12.26 3.16 15.87
CA SER A 62 -13.52 2.59 16.38
C SER A 62 -14.17 3.43 17.48
N VAL A 63 -13.52 4.52 17.90
CA VAL A 63 -14.04 5.52 18.85
C VAL A 63 -14.70 6.73 18.17
N TYR A 64 -14.79 6.74 16.84
CA TYR A 64 -15.38 7.82 16.04
C TYR A 64 -16.77 7.46 15.49
#